data_AF-A0A349EHS6-F1
#
_entry.id   AF-A0A349EHS6-F1
#
_cell.length_a   1.000
_cell.length_b   1.000
_cell.length_c   1.000
_cell.angle_alpha   90.00
_cell.angle_beta   90.00
_cell.angle_gamma   90.00
#
_symmetry.space_group_name_H-M   'P 1'
#
loop_
_entity.id
_entity.type
_entity.pdbx_description
1 polymer ?
#
loop_
_entity_poly.entity_id
_entity_poly.type
_entity_poly.pdbx_seq_one_letter_code
_entity_poly.pdbx_strand_id
1 'polypeptide(L)'
;VIVAPEQLLTDWPPQTFADLEATHFEALLTLDLEIVLLGTGQRQRFPHPKLTAVLPANGVGVEVMDTFAACRTYNLLMLEGRRVAAALLIVGD
;
A
#
# COMPACT_ATOMS: atom_id res chain seq x y z
N VAL A 1 2.83 8.24 0.11
CA VAL A 1 1.51 8.60 -0.49
C VAL A 1 0.63 7.37 -0.57
N ILE A 2 -0.69 7.51 -0.36
CA ILE A 2 -1.68 6.47 -0.67
C ILE A 2 -2.51 6.93 -1.87
N VAL A 3 -2.66 6.06 -2.86
CA VAL A 3 -3.50 6.25 -4.05
C VAL A 3 -4.64 5.24 -4.01
N ALA A 4 -5.88 5.72 -4.07
CA ALA A 4 -7.09 4.92 -4.19
C ALA A 4 -8.03 5.57 -5.24
N PRO A 5 -9.05 4.86 -5.76
CA PRO A 5 -9.86 5.35 -6.88
C PRO A 5 -10.46 6.74 -6.68
N GLU A 6 -10.89 7.05 -5.46
CA GLU A 6 -11.56 8.33 -5.12
C GLU A 6 -10.73 9.20 -4.17
N GLN A 7 -9.54 8.74 -3.74
CA GLN A 7 -8.77 9.40 -2.70
C GLN A 7 -7.27 9.39 -3.02
N LEU A 8 -6.62 10.53 -2.75
CA LEU A 8 -5.18 10.69 -2.80
C LEU A 8 -4.71 11.28 -1.47
N LEU A 9 -3.98 10.49 -0.67
CA LEU A 9 -3.43 10.93 0.62
C LEU A 9 -1.92 11.14 0.47
N THR A 10 -1.52 12.39 0.30
CA THR A 10 -0.13 12.79 0.06
C THR A 10 0.73 12.77 1.32
N ASP A 11 0.12 12.86 2.49
CA ASP A 11 0.72 12.96 3.81
C ASP A 11 0.80 11.61 4.56
N TRP A 12 0.76 10.49 3.84
CA TRP A 12 0.97 9.17 4.44
C TRP A 12 2.31 9.15 5.19
N PRO A 13 2.34 8.99 6.53
CA PRO A 13 3.50 9.30 7.36
C PRO A 13 4.80 8.57 7.01
N PRO A 14 4.82 7.26 6.69
CA PRO A 14 6.09 6.59 6.41
C PRO A 14 6.69 7.15 5.12
N GLN A 15 7.83 7.84 5.25
CA GLN A 15 8.57 8.39 4.12
C GLN A 15 9.61 7.39 3.62
N THR A 16 10.10 6.53 4.50
CA THR A 16 11.04 5.46 4.20
C THR A 16 10.50 4.11 4.64
N PHE A 17 11.15 3.04 4.18
CA PHE A 17 10.79 1.67 4.58
C PHE A 17 11.00 1.42 6.08
N ALA A 18 11.95 2.11 6.71
CA ALA A 18 12.23 1.95 8.14
C ALA A 18 11.12 2.56 9.02
N ASP A 19 10.34 3.48 8.47
CA ASP A 19 9.26 4.18 9.18
C ASP A 19 7.95 3.37 9.20
N LEU A 20 7.93 2.16 8.63
CA LEU A 20 6.72 1.35 8.57
C LEU A 20 6.34 0.83 9.96
N GLU A 21 5.14 1.20 10.39
CA GLU A 21 4.52 0.78 11.65
C GLU A 21 3.17 0.13 11.36
N ALA A 22 2.67 -0.70 12.28
CA ALA A 22 1.38 -1.38 12.12
C ALA A 22 0.21 -0.39 11.99
N THR A 23 0.27 0.73 12.72
CA THR A 23 -0.70 1.82 12.70
C THR A 23 -0.90 2.43 11.31
N HIS A 24 0.15 2.46 10.47
CA HIS A 24 0.06 2.93 9.09
C HIS A 24 -0.82 2.04 8.21
N PHE A 25 -0.93 0.75 8.53
CA PHE A 25 -1.79 -0.20 7.83
C PHE A 25 -3.19 -0.27 8.45
N GLU A 26 -3.31 -0.08 9.77
CA GLU A 26 -4.61 0.03 10.45
C GLU A 26 -5.45 1.17 9.88
N ALA A 27 -4.83 2.32 9.59
CA ALA A 27 -5.51 3.46 8.98
C ALA A 27 -6.13 3.16 7.61
N LEU A 28 -5.62 2.16 6.88
CA LEU A 28 -6.17 1.77 5.57
C LEU A 28 -7.50 1.01 5.67
N LEU A 29 -7.81 0.45 6.84
CA LEU A 29 -9.05 -0.30 7.06
C LEU A 29 -10.30 0.59 6.96
N THR A 30 -10.14 1.91 7.03
CA THR A 30 -11.25 2.86 6.84
C THR A 30 -11.64 3.05 5.38
N LEU A 31 -10.88 2.50 4.42
CA LEU A 31 -11.02 2.77 2.99
C LEU A 31 -11.80 1.68 2.21
N ASP A 32 -12.48 0.75 2.89
CA ASP A 32 -13.26 -0.35 2.28
C ASP A 32 -12.53 -1.05 1.11
N LEU A 33 -11.34 -1.57 1.39
CA LEU A 33 -10.43 -2.15 0.40
C LEU A 33 -10.51 -3.67 0.37
N GLU A 34 -10.23 -4.26 -0.80
CA GLU A 34 -9.97 -5.69 -0.96
C GLU A 34 -8.47 -5.99 -1.02
N ILE A 35 -7.69 -5.07 -1.59
CA ILE A 35 -6.27 -5.26 -1.85
C ILE A 35 -5.51 -3.96 -1.53
N VAL A 36 -4.40 -4.10 -0.80
CA VAL A 36 -3.39 -3.06 -0.64
C VAL A 36 -2.11 -3.49 -1.36
N LEU A 37 -1.65 -2.66 -2.30
CA LEU A 37 -0.34 -2.77 -2.92
C LEU A 37 0.65 -1.90 -2.15
N LEU A 38 1.60 -2.53 -1.45
CA LEU A 38 2.68 -1.84 -0.77
C LEU A 38 3.87 -1.67 -1.73
N GLY A 39 4.06 -0.45 -2.22
CA GLY A 39 5.22 -0.03 -3.01
C GLY A 39 6.39 0.37 -2.12
N THR A 40 7.48 -0.39 -2.15
CA THR A 40 8.57 -0.29 -1.17
C THR A 40 9.79 0.53 -1.61
N GLY A 41 9.62 1.37 -2.64
CA GLY A 41 10.66 2.20 -3.24
C GLY A 41 11.29 1.52 -4.46
N GLN A 42 12.60 1.69 -4.65
CA GLN A 42 13.31 1.21 -5.84
C GLN A 42 13.38 -0.32 -5.97
N ARG A 43 13.21 -1.05 -4.86
CA ARG A 43 13.31 -2.51 -4.82
C ARG A 43 12.26 -3.05 -3.88
N GLN A 44 11.75 -4.24 -4.20
CA GLN A 44 10.87 -4.98 -3.33
C GLN A 44 11.57 -5.34 -2.01
N ARG A 45 10.97 -4.95 -0.89
CA ARG A 45 11.42 -5.30 0.46
C ARG A 45 10.23 -5.78 1.28
N PHE A 46 10.31 -6.97 1.85
CA PHE A 46 9.20 -7.48 2.67
C PHE A 46 9.23 -6.87 4.07
N PRO A 47 8.17 -6.19 4.52
CA PRO A 47 8.06 -5.75 5.91
C PRO A 47 7.94 -6.97 6.81
N HIS A 48 8.25 -6.79 8.10
CA HIS A 48 7.98 -7.85 9.07
C HIS A 48 6.47 -8.15 9.09
N PRO A 49 6.02 -9.42 9.03
CA PRO A 49 4.60 -9.76 8.86
C PRO A 49 3.66 -9.13 9.89
N LYS A 50 4.14 -8.90 11.12
CA LYS A 50 3.39 -8.20 12.17
C LYS A 50 2.92 -6.79 11.80
N LEU A 51 3.64 -6.09 10.91
CA LEU A 51 3.28 -4.73 10.50
C LEU A 51 2.00 -4.75 9.63
N THR A 52 1.90 -5.71 8.71
CA THR A 52 0.78 -5.79 7.77
C THR A 52 -0.33 -6.71 8.22
N ALA A 53 -0.13 -7.52 9.28
CA ALA A 53 -1.04 -8.58 9.73
C ALA A 53 -2.49 -8.13 9.96
N VAL A 54 -2.72 -6.87 10.31
CA VAL A 54 -4.06 -6.33 10.52
C VAL A 54 -4.92 -6.36 9.25
N LEU A 55 -4.30 -6.21 8.07
CA LEU A 55 -5.01 -6.20 6.78
C LEU A 55 -5.61 -7.58 6.45
N PRO A 56 -4.84 -8.68 6.36
CA PRO A 56 -5.40 -9.99 6.07
C PRO A 56 -6.32 -10.50 7.20
N ALA A 57 -6.07 -10.10 8.45
CA ALA A 57 -6.98 -10.40 9.56
C ALA A 57 -8.39 -9.79 9.36
N ASN A 58 -8.51 -8.74 8.56
CA ASN A 58 -9.78 -8.09 8.18
C ASN A 58 -10.18 -8.38 6.72
N GLY A 59 -9.61 -9.43 6.11
CA GLY A 59 -9.96 -9.85 4.75
C GLY A 59 -9.36 -8.99 3.63
N VAL A 60 -8.42 -8.10 3.94
CA VAL A 60 -7.72 -7.27 2.96
C VAL A 60 -6.41 -7.93 2.55
N GLY A 61 -6.27 -8.27 1.27
CA GLY A 61 -5.03 -8.81 0.71
C GLY A 61 -3.91 -7.77 0.72
N VAL A 62 -2.66 -8.22 0.94
CA VAL A 62 -1.48 -7.34 0.89
C VAL A 62 -0.47 -7.92 -0.09
N GLU A 63 -0.13 -7.15 -1.12
CA GLU A 63 0.95 -7.47 -2.04
C GLU A 63 2.08 -6.48 -1.88
N VAL A 64 3.31 -6.99 -1.80
CA VAL A 64 4.50 -6.17 -1.61
C VAL A 64 5.33 -6.20 -2.88
N MET A 65 5.71 -5.05 -3.40
CA MET A 65 6.50 -4.92 -4.62
C MET A 65 7.35 -3.64 -4.60
N ASP A 66 8.17 -3.41 -5.64
CA ASP A 66 8.76 -2.08 -5.84
C ASP A 66 7.67 -1.06 -6.26
N THR A 67 7.94 0.22 -6.05
CA THR A 67 6.96 1.29 -6.29
C THR A 67 6.53 1.38 -7.75
N PHE A 68 7.42 1.10 -8.72
CA PHE A 68 7.05 1.13 -10.15
C PHE A 68 6.12 -0.02 -10.53
N ALA A 69 6.36 -1.22 -10.00
CA ALA A 69 5.44 -2.35 -10.12
C ALA A 69 4.08 -2.03 -9.48
N ALA A 70 4.06 -1.47 -8.27
CA ALA A 70 2.82 -1.12 -7.57
C ALA A 70 1.95 -0.15 -8.38
N CYS A 71 2.53 0.89 -8.99
CA CYS A 71 1.80 1.82 -9.85
C CYS A 71 1.16 1.13 -11.06
N ARG A 72 1.87 0.22 -11.71
CA ARG A 72 1.34 -0.52 -12.88
C ARG A 72 0.22 -1.47 -12.47
N THR A 73 0.41 -2.23 -11.40
CA THR A 73 -0.59 -3.17 -10.89
C THR A 73 -1.83 -2.45 -10.38
N TYR A 74 -1.67 -1.29 -9.73
CA TYR A 74 -2.78 -0.44 -9.31
C TYR A 74 -3.69 -0.10 -10.48
N ASN A 75 -3.12 0.36 -11.60
CA ASN A 75 -3.91 0.72 -12.78
C ASN A 75 -4.68 -0.47 -13.35
N LEU A 76 -4.08 -1.66 -13.38
CA LEU A 76 -4.76 -2.88 -13.84
C LEU A 76 -5.93 -3.24 -12.94
N LEU A 77 -5.71 -3.33 -11.63
CA LEU A 77 -6.75 -3.68 -10.66
C LEU A 77 -7.87 -2.63 -10.60
N MET A 78 -7.52 -1.35 -10.75
CA MET A 78 -8.48 -0.25 -10.81
C MET A 78 -9.37 -0.38 -12.07
N LEU A 79 -8.78 -0.69 -13.23
CA LEU A 79 -9.55 -0.94 -14.47
C LEU A 79 -10.45 -2.18 -14.38
N GLU A 80 -10.09 -3.17 -13.58
CA GLU A 80 -10.93 -4.33 -13.26
C GLU A 80 -12.07 -4.00 -12.27
N GLY A 81 -12.13 -2.78 -11.74
CA GLY A 81 -13.14 -2.37 -10.77
C GLY A 81 -12.90 -2.93 -9.37
N ARG A 82 -11.68 -3.39 -9.06
CA ARG A 82 -11.32 -3.87 -7.72
C ARG A 82 -11.18 -2.69 -6.76
N ARG A 83 -11.57 -2.89 -5.50
CA ARG A 83 -11.34 -1.92 -4.41
C ARG A 83 -9.88 -2.02 -3.96
N VAL A 84 -9.00 -1.36 -4.70
CA VAL A 84 -7.55 -1.39 -4.49
C VAL A 84 -7.02 -0.06 -3.96
N ALA A 85 -6.06 -0.09 -3.04
CA ALA A 85 -5.21 1.06 -2.74
C ALA A 85 -3.74 0.72 -2.97
N ALA A 86 -2.97 1.71 -3.40
CA ALA A 86 -1.52 1.64 -3.49
C ALA A 86 -0.90 2.53 -2.40
N ALA A 87 -0.24 1.92 -1.42
CA ALA A 87 0.53 2.59 -0.38
C ALA A 87 2.00 2.66 -0.82
N LEU A 88 2.45 3.83 -1.26
CA LEU A 88 3.69 4.00 -2.00
C LEU A 88 4.71 4.80 -1.20
N LEU A 89 5.87 4.21 -0.98
CA LEU A 89 7.09 4.92 -0.60
C LEU A 89 7.68 5.60 -1.83
N ILE A 90 8.00 6.89 -1.70
CA ILE A 90 8.56 7.67 -2.80
C ILE A 90 9.99 7.24 -3.05
N VAL A 91 10.30 7.00 -4.33
CA VAL A 91 11.67 6.81 -4.78
C VAL A 91 12.34 8.18 -4.78
N GLY A 92 13.24 8.42 -3.84
CA GLY A 92 14.14 9.57 -3.91
C GLY A 92 15.13 9.41 -5.06
N ASP A 93 15.60 10.55 -5.57
CA ASP A 93 16.73 10.64 -6.50
C ASP A 93 18.05 10.17 -5.86
#